data_AF-A0A853DDR7-F1
#
_entry.id   AF-A0A853DDR7-F1
#
_cell.length_a   1.000
_cell.length_b   1.000
_cell.length_c   1.000
_cell.angle_alpha   90.00
_cell.angle_beta   90.00
_cell.angle_gamma   90.00
#
_symmetry.space_group_name_H-M   'P 1'
#
loop_
_entity.id
_entity.type
_entity.pdbx_description
1 polymer ?
#
loop_
_entity_poly.entity_id
_entity_poly.type
_entity_poly.pdbx_seq_one_letter_code
_entity_poly.pdbx_strand_id
1 'polypeptide(L)' 'MLDRALESGTLTMRGYDRCLRVGWTLADLQESDAPGPEHLLRALALRTSAAAA' A
#
# COMPACT_ATOMS: atom_id res chain seq x y z
N MET A 1 6.57 -1.90 -7.02
CA MET A 1 7.18 -1.33 -5.79
C MET A 1 6.85 -2.20 -4.59
N LEU A 2 5.58 -2.52 -4.37
CA LEU A 2 5.20 -3.51 -3.36
C LEU A 2 5.85 -4.88 -3.64
N ASP A 3 5.99 -5.26 -4.91
CA ASP A 3 6.67 -6.50 -5.32
C ASP A 3 8.13 -6.50 -4.89
N ARG A 4 8.86 -5.40 -5.13
CA ARG A 4 10.24 -5.23 -4.64
C ARG A 4 10.33 -5.27 -3.11
N ALA A 5 9.36 -4.68 -2.41
CA ALA A 5 9.32 -4.73 -0.95
C ALA A 5 9.05 -6.17 -0.44
N LEU A 6 8.24 -6.93 -1.16
CA LEU A 6 7.97 -8.35 -0.89
C LEU A 6 9.21 -9.22 -1.17
N GLU A 7 9.84 -9.04 -2.34
CA GLU A 7 11.07 -9.73 -2.75
C GLU A 7 12.24 -9.47 -1.79
N SER A 8 12.36 -8.25 -1.29
CA SER A 8 13.38 -7.87 -0.30
C SER A 8 13.04 -8.31 1.13
N GLY A 9 11.88 -8.90 1.38
CA GLY A 9 11.43 -9.33 2.71
C GLY A 9 11.02 -8.19 3.66
N THR A 10 11.08 -6.93 3.21
CA THR A 10 10.62 -5.76 3.99
C THR A 10 9.09 -5.65 4.07
N LEU A 11 8.40 -6.40 3.19
CA LEU A 11 6.97 -6.61 3.18
C LEU A 11 6.67 -8.11 3.19
N THR A 12 5.65 -8.53 3.93
CA THR A 12 5.12 -9.90 3.88
C THR A 12 3.96 -9.98 2.89
N MET A 13 3.58 -11.18 2.43
CA MET A 13 2.38 -11.37 1.60
C MET A 13 1.13 -10.73 2.24
N ARG A 14 0.94 -10.91 3.55
CA ARG A 14 -0.17 -10.26 4.27
C ARG A 14 -0.06 -8.72 4.28
N GLY A 15 1.16 -8.21 4.36
CA GLY A 15 1.43 -6.77 4.26
C GLY A 15 1.13 -6.23 2.86
N TYR A 16 1.47 -7.00 1.83
CA TYR A 16 1.16 -6.72 0.44
C TYR A 16 -0.35 -6.60 0.22
N ASP A 17 -1.11 -7.62 0.62
CA ASP A 17 -2.57 -7.63 0.46
C ASP A 17 -3.25 -6.48 1.19
N ARG A 18 -2.74 -6.12 2.38
CA ARG A 18 -3.26 -4.97 3.13
C ARG A 18 -2.97 -3.66 2.42
N CYS A 19 -1.74 -3.45 1.94
CA CYS A 19 -1.37 -2.26 1.19
C CYS A 19 -2.21 -2.15 -0.09
N LEU A 20 -2.48 -3.26 -0.77
CA LEU A 20 -3.35 -3.28 -1.95
C LEU A 20 -4.79 -2.88 -1.61
N ARG A 21 -5.35 -3.41 -0.52
CA ARG A 21 -6.70 -3.05 -0.07
C ARG A 21 -6.83 -1.57 0.30
N VAL A 22 -5.85 -1.02 1.01
CA VAL A 22 -5.81 0.41 1.34
C VAL A 22 -5.63 1.25 0.08
N GLY A 23 -4.82 0.79 -0.87
CA GLY A 23 -4.66 1.43 -2.17
C GLY A 23 -5.98 1.56 -2.92
N TRP A 24 -6.80 0.51 -2.92
CA TRP A 24 -8.16 0.56 -3.48
C TRP A 24 -9.05 1.58 -2.79
N THR A 25 -9.08 1.59 -1.45
CA THR A 25 -9.84 2.62 -0.73
C THR A 25 -9.38 4.04 -1.08
N LEU A 26 -8.08 4.27 -1.25
CA LEU A 26 -7.57 5.58 -1.64
C LEU A 26 -7.96 5.95 -3.08
N ALA A 27 -8.00 4.98 -3.99
CA ALA A 27 -8.47 5.18 -5.37
C ALA A 27 -9.97 5.49 -5.41
N ASP A 28 -10.78 4.78 -4.61
CA ASP A 28 -12.21 5.03 -4.48
C ASP A 28 -12.48 6.47 -3.99
N LEU A 29 -11.71 6.93 -2.99
CA LEU A 29 -11.81 8.29 -2.45
C LEU A 29 -11.40 9.38 -3.46
N GLN A 30 -10.62 9.01 -4.48
CA GLN A 30 -10.21 9.91 -5.56
C GLN A 30 -11.03 9.69 -6.85
N GLU A 31 -12.09 8.87 -6.80
CA GLU A 31 -12.90 8.52 -7.96
C GLU A 31 -12.06 7.96 -9.13
N SER A 32 -10.98 7.24 -8.81
CA SER A 32 -10.12 6.57 -9.78
C SER A 32 -10.56 5.13 -10.02
N ASP A 33 -10.57 4.70 -11.28
CA ASP A 33 -10.97 3.34 -11.68
C ASP A 33 -10.06 2.23 -11.14
N ALA A 34 -8.82 2.57 -10.76
CA ALA A 34 -7.84 1.63 -10.22
C ALA A 34 -6.75 2.31 -9.37
N PRO A 35 -6.14 1.58 -8.41
CA PRO A 35 -5.03 2.10 -7.64
C PRO A 35 -3.75 2.27 -8.48
N GLY A 36 -3.42 3.51 -8.77
CA GLY A 36 -2.11 3.92 -9.29
C GLY A 36 -0.97 3.92 -8.24
N PRO A 37 0.27 4.22 -8.67
CA PRO A 37 1.46 4.22 -7.81
C PRO A 37 1.36 5.12 -6.57
N GLU A 38 0.71 6.29 -6.68
CA GLU A 38 0.55 7.20 -5.54
C GLU A 38 -0.27 6.59 -4.41
N HIS A 39 -1.34 5.85 -4.76
CA HIS A 39 -2.23 5.20 -3.81
C HIS A 39 -1.46 4.12 -3.05
N LEU A 40 -0.66 3.32 -3.77
CA LEU A 40 0.15 2.27 -3.18
C LEU A 40 1.28 2.83 -2.31
N LEU A 41 1.89 3.96 -2.71
CA LEU A 41 2.93 4.64 -1.94
C LEU A 41 2.35 5.20 -0.64
N ARG A 42 1.17 5.84 -0.70
CA ARG A 42 0.45 6.33 0.49
C ARG A 42 -0.02 5.18 1.39
N ALA A 43 -0.52 4.10 0.82
CA ALA A 43 -0.90 2.89 1.57
C ALA A 43 0.29 2.26 2.30
N LEU A 44 1.46 2.21 1.66
CA LEU A 44 2.69 1.74 2.29
C LEU A 44 3.13 2.70 3.41
N ALA A 45 3.10 4.01 3.18
CA ALA A 45 3.45 5.01 4.18
C ALA A 45 2.56 4.89 5.43
N LEU A 46 1.24 4.80 5.27
CA LEU A 46 0.27 4.61 6.35
C LEU A 46 0.56 3.34 7.19
N ARG A 47 1.02 2.25 6.56
CA ARG A 47 1.45 1.04 7.27
C ARG A 47 2.68 1.28 8.14
N THR A 48 3.70 1.96 7.61
CA THR A 48 4.96 2.23 8.35
C THR A 48 4.79 3.28 9.43
N SER A 49 3.93 4.28 9.22
CA SER A 49 3.70 5.36 10.19
C SER A 49 2.92 4.91 11.42
N ALA A 50 2.15 3.82 11.35
CA ALA A 50 1.50 3.23 12.52
C ALA A 50 2.49 2.62 13.55
N ALA A 51 3.77 2.48 13.19
CA ALA A 51 4.84 2.06 14.09
C ALA A 51 5.68 3.22 14.66
N ALA A 52 5.32 4.48 14.36
CA ALA A 52 5.91 5.67 14.95
C ALA A 52 4.88 6.41 15.81
N ALA A 53 4.51 5.78 16.92
CA ALA A 53 3.83 6.37 18.07
C ALA A 53 4.33 5.67 19.34
#